data_AF-A0A1I0SH41-F1
#
_entry.id   AF-A0A1I0SH41-F1
#
_cell.length_a   1.000
_cell.length_b   1.000
_cell.length_c   1.000
_cell.angle_alpha   90.00
_cell.angle_beta   90.00
_cell.angle_gamma   90.00
#
_symmetry.space_group_name_H-M   'P 1'
#
loop_
_entity.id
_entity.type
_entity.pdbx_description
1 polymer ?
#
loop_
_entity_poly.entity_id
_entity_poly.type
_entity_poly.pdbx_seq_one_letter_code
_entity_poly.pdbx_strand_id
1 'polypeptide(L)'
;MSDIAEIKVDGKTVELPVITGTEDEKAIDISKLRDSTGFVTLDTGFKNTGSTKSKITFLDGEKGILKYRGYAIEELAAKSSFLEVIYLIIYGDLPTHTQLEELQAEISKHTLIHEDMKKFFDGYPSRSHPMGQLGSLIFSLSTFYPECLKPNQTAEEQNLTIIKLLAKFPTIVSFVYKKSLGHPLIYPKNKYDYVTNFLWMTFGQRTEDYDVNPIVVNALNKLLILHADHEQNCSASTVRIVGSSDCNLYASVAAGIAALWGPLHGGANQAVIDMLELIKADGGDTEKWIAKAKDKNDPFRMMGFGHRVYKNFDPRAKIIKKACDDILENLGIDDPILEIAKKLEEAALTDQYFIDRKLYPNVDFYSGIIYRALGFPSEMFTVLFALGRLPGWIAQWKEMHENKEPIGRPRQVYVGETDREFVEIKDRK
;
A
#
# COMPACT_ATOMS: atom_id res chain seq x y z
N MET A 1 34.17 18.43 -7.05
CA MET A 1 33.18 19.40 -7.55
C MET A 1 31.86 18.66 -7.64
N SER A 2 30.74 19.25 -7.24
CA SER A 2 29.43 18.64 -7.46
C SER A 2 29.14 18.59 -8.96
N ASP A 3 28.62 17.47 -9.46
CA ASP A 3 28.14 17.37 -10.84
C ASP A 3 27.04 18.43 -11.08
N ILE A 4 27.03 19.03 -12.27
CA ILE A 4 26.10 20.09 -12.68
C ILE A 4 25.43 19.66 -13.98
N ALA A 5 24.13 19.95 -14.10
CA ALA A 5 23.38 19.86 -15.35
C ALA A 5 23.07 21.28 -15.86
N GLU A 6 23.09 21.47 -17.18
CA GLU A 6 22.75 22.75 -17.79
C GLU A 6 21.41 22.67 -18.52
N ILE A 7 20.57 23.69 -18.31
CA ILE A 7 19.34 23.90 -19.09
C ILE A 7 19.45 25.23 -19.82
N LYS A 8 19.21 25.21 -21.14
CA LYS A 8 19.18 26.41 -21.99
C LYS A 8 17.75 26.73 -22.42
N VAL A 9 17.22 27.86 -21.95
CA VAL A 9 15.86 28.35 -22.27
C VAL A 9 15.92 29.86 -22.50
N ASP A 10 15.26 30.33 -23.55
CA ASP A 10 15.24 31.76 -23.97
C ASP A 10 16.63 32.40 -24.03
N GLY A 11 17.62 31.65 -24.55
CA GLY A 11 18.99 32.11 -24.69
C GLY A 11 19.79 32.22 -23.38
N LYS A 12 19.18 31.91 -22.22
CA LYS A 12 19.86 31.82 -20.92
C LYS A 12 20.24 30.38 -20.62
N THR A 13 21.46 30.18 -20.11
CA THR A 13 21.89 28.89 -19.55
C THR A 13 21.79 28.98 -18.03
N VAL A 14 21.13 28.00 -17.42
CA VAL A 14 21.05 27.85 -15.97
C VAL A 14 21.73 26.55 -15.58
N GLU A 15 22.65 26.66 -14.62
CA GLU A 15 23.32 25.54 -13.98
C GLU A 15 22.45 25.02 -12.83
N LEU A 16 22.18 23.72 -12.83
CA LEU A 16 21.37 23.03 -11.83
C LEU A 16 22.22 21.95 -11.16
N PRO A 17 22.26 21.90 -9.81
CA PRO A 17 22.99 20.86 -9.10
C PRO A 17 22.48 19.46 -9.44
N VAL A 18 23.39 18.50 -9.60
CA VAL A 18 23.05 17.07 -9.62
C VAL A 18 23.19 16.53 -8.20
N ILE A 19 22.14 15.87 -7.73
CA ILE A 19 22.09 15.16 -6.47
C ILE A 19 22.29 13.67 -6.78
N THR A 20 23.26 13.05 -6.11
CA THR A 20 23.51 11.61 -6.19
C THR A 20 23.04 10.92 -4.91
N GLY A 21 22.20 9.91 -5.05
CA GLY A 21 21.73 9.03 -3.98
C GLY A 21 22.79 8.03 -3.53
N THR A 22 22.46 7.23 -2.51
CA THR A 22 23.38 6.22 -1.95
C THR A 22 23.54 5.00 -2.86
N GLU A 23 22.59 4.73 -3.75
CA GLU A 23 22.63 3.64 -4.73
C GLU A 23 22.85 4.20 -6.15
N ASP A 24 23.58 5.33 -6.24
CA ASP A 24 23.97 6.04 -7.46
C ASP A 24 22.80 6.61 -8.31
N GLU A 25 21.61 6.77 -7.71
CA GLU A 25 20.50 7.45 -8.39
C GLU A 25 20.82 8.93 -8.58
N LYS A 26 20.52 9.47 -9.76
CA LYS A 26 20.80 10.88 -10.08
C LYS A 26 19.50 11.68 -10.22
N ALA A 27 19.43 12.81 -9.55
CA ALA A 27 18.36 13.78 -9.68
C ALA A 27 18.93 15.18 -10.00
N ILE A 28 18.21 15.95 -10.82
CA ILE A 28 18.54 17.35 -11.08
C ILE A 28 17.73 18.22 -10.12
N ASP A 29 18.41 19.02 -9.30
CA ASP A 29 17.75 19.95 -8.39
C ASP A 29 17.17 21.15 -9.15
N ILE A 30 15.87 21.13 -9.37
CA ILE A 30 15.12 22.20 -10.06
C ILE A 30 14.49 23.22 -9.10
N SER A 31 14.86 23.23 -7.82
CA SER A 31 14.24 24.12 -6.80
C SER A 31 14.32 25.60 -7.16
N LYS A 32 15.39 26.02 -7.85
CA LYS A 32 15.61 27.41 -8.30
C LYS A 32 15.22 27.65 -9.77
N LEU A 33 14.74 26.63 -10.49
CA LEU A 33 14.49 26.72 -11.93
C LEU A 33 13.53 27.86 -12.26
N ARG A 34 12.41 27.93 -11.55
CA ARG A 34 11.37 28.94 -11.81
C ARG A 34 11.84 30.36 -11.47
N ASP A 35 12.54 30.53 -10.36
CA ASP A 35 13.01 31.86 -9.95
C ASP A 35 14.08 32.39 -10.91
N SER A 36 14.89 31.49 -11.49
CA SER A 36 15.93 31.84 -12.47
C SER A 36 15.41 32.05 -13.89
N THR A 37 14.35 31.34 -14.31
CA THR A 37 13.91 31.30 -15.72
C THR A 37 12.49 31.81 -15.95
N GLY A 38 11.62 31.78 -14.95
CA GLY A 38 10.17 31.97 -15.08
C GLY A 38 9.39 30.70 -15.47
N PHE A 39 10.08 29.62 -15.87
CA PHE A 39 9.45 28.39 -16.35
C PHE A 39 9.17 27.40 -15.20
N VAL A 40 8.20 26.53 -15.43
CA VAL A 40 7.95 25.33 -14.63
C VAL A 40 8.19 24.09 -15.50
N THR A 41 8.54 22.96 -14.90
CA THR A 41 8.49 21.68 -15.59
C THR A 41 7.05 21.20 -15.74
N LEU A 42 6.77 20.48 -16.82
CA LEU A 42 5.49 19.79 -17.03
C LEU A 42 5.74 18.28 -17.05
N ASP A 43 5.42 17.60 -15.95
CA ASP A 43 5.61 16.16 -15.80
C ASP A 43 4.32 15.51 -15.28
N THR A 44 3.40 15.22 -16.19
CA THR A 44 2.08 14.67 -15.85
C THR A 44 2.22 13.29 -15.19
N GLY A 45 1.73 13.17 -13.95
CA GLY A 45 1.82 11.94 -13.18
C GLY A 45 3.19 11.68 -12.54
N PHE A 46 4.07 12.69 -12.46
CA PHE A 46 5.36 12.62 -11.76
C PHE A 46 6.29 11.50 -12.26
N LYS A 47 6.26 11.21 -13.56
CA LYS A 47 7.01 10.08 -14.14
C LYS A 47 8.52 10.29 -14.13
N ASN A 48 8.96 11.55 -14.09
CA ASN A 48 10.36 11.95 -14.17
C ASN A 48 10.76 12.83 -12.97
N THR A 49 9.91 12.94 -11.95
CA THR A 49 10.09 13.85 -10.83
C THR A 49 10.30 13.08 -9.53
N GLY A 50 11.53 13.10 -9.01
CA GLY A 50 11.80 12.68 -7.63
C GLY A 50 11.31 13.74 -6.64
N SER A 51 10.22 13.46 -5.92
CA SER A 51 9.56 14.46 -5.07
C SER A 51 10.22 14.67 -3.70
N THR A 52 11.07 13.75 -3.26
CA THR A 52 11.70 13.78 -1.94
C THR A 52 13.00 12.96 -1.91
N LYS A 53 13.80 13.16 -0.86
CA LYS A 53 14.92 12.28 -0.50
C LYS A 53 14.44 11.37 0.62
N SER A 54 14.61 10.06 0.47
CA SER A 54 14.16 9.09 1.47
C SER A 54 15.25 8.08 1.82
N LYS A 55 15.23 7.60 3.06
CA LYS A 55 16.09 6.53 3.56
C LYS A 55 15.29 5.26 3.91
N ILE A 56 14.00 5.20 3.56
CA ILE A 56 13.09 4.13 4.00
C ILE A 56 13.25 2.90 3.13
N THR A 57 13.02 3.05 1.82
CA THR A 57 12.98 1.95 0.87
C THR A 57 13.74 2.34 -0.38
N PHE A 58 14.58 1.42 -0.85
CA PHE A 58 15.22 1.52 -2.16
C PHE A 58 14.62 0.49 -3.11
N LEU A 59 14.43 0.90 -4.35
CA LEU A 59 13.84 0.06 -5.40
C LEU A 59 14.58 0.29 -6.73
N ASP A 60 15.12 -0.79 -7.30
CA ASP A 60 15.63 -0.82 -8.69
C ASP A 60 14.73 -1.73 -9.53
N GLY A 61 13.89 -1.10 -10.35
CA GLY A 61 12.92 -1.80 -11.19
C GLY A 61 13.55 -2.60 -12.34
N GLU A 62 14.73 -2.18 -12.82
CA GLU A 62 15.44 -2.91 -13.87
C GLU A 62 16.05 -4.18 -13.33
N LYS A 63 16.65 -4.11 -12.14
CA LYS A 63 17.33 -5.24 -11.51
C LYS A 63 16.42 -6.11 -10.64
N GLY A 64 15.19 -5.68 -10.39
CA GLY A 64 14.27 -6.41 -9.50
C GLY A 64 14.72 -6.35 -8.04
N ILE A 65 15.23 -5.21 -7.58
CA ILE A 65 15.71 -5.04 -6.20
C ILE A 65 14.64 -4.30 -5.39
N LEU A 66 14.40 -4.79 -4.18
CA LEU A 66 13.63 -4.10 -3.14
C LEU A 66 14.36 -4.24 -1.82
N LYS A 67 14.69 -3.11 -1.20
CA LYS A 67 15.33 -3.08 0.12
C LYS A 67 14.55 -2.18 1.07
N TYR A 68 14.27 -2.66 2.28
CA TYR A 68 13.82 -1.81 3.38
C TYR A 68 15.02 -1.49 4.27
N ARG A 69 15.34 -0.21 4.45
CA ARG A 69 16.50 0.26 5.22
C ARG A 69 17.82 -0.45 4.86
N GLY A 70 17.98 -0.79 3.58
CA GLY A 70 19.16 -1.49 3.06
C GLY A 70 19.09 -3.03 3.12
N TYR A 71 18.12 -3.63 3.82
CA TYR A 71 17.93 -5.08 3.87
C TYR A 71 17.06 -5.57 2.72
N ALA A 72 17.52 -6.61 2.01
CA ALA A 72 16.78 -7.20 0.90
C ALA A 72 15.44 -7.81 1.36
N ILE A 73 14.40 -7.62 0.56
CA ILE A 73 13.05 -8.09 0.90
C ILE A 73 12.98 -9.62 1.09
N GLU A 74 13.78 -10.36 0.33
CA GLU A 74 13.91 -11.82 0.42
C GLU A 74 14.38 -12.26 1.81
N GLU A 75 15.33 -11.51 2.40
CA GLU A 75 15.87 -11.84 3.72
C GLU A 75 14.87 -11.51 4.82
N LEU A 76 14.23 -10.33 4.75
CA LEU A 76 13.23 -9.92 5.73
C LEU A 76 12.02 -10.88 5.72
N ALA A 77 11.52 -11.25 4.54
CA ALA A 77 10.40 -12.17 4.44
C ALA A 77 10.74 -13.60 4.90
N ALA A 78 12.01 -14.00 4.85
CA ALA A 78 12.45 -15.33 5.29
C ALA A 78 12.79 -15.39 6.79
N LYS A 79 13.33 -14.31 7.36
CA LYS A 79 13.99 -14.32 8.68
C LYS A 79 13.29 -13.47 9.74
N SER A 80 12.39 -12.55 9.35
CA SER A 80 11.79 -11.59 10.28
C SER A 80 10.29 -11.80 10.48
N SER A 81 9.81 -11.40 11.65
CA SER A 81 8.41 -11.16 11.91
C SER A 81 7.98 -9.81 11.32
N PHE A 82 6.68 -9.66 11.07
CA PHE A 82 6.11 -8.41 10.60
C PHE A 82 6.34 -7.29 11.62
N LEU A 83 6.31 -7.58 12.92
CA LEU A 83 6.56 -6.58 13.96
C LEU A 83 8.02 -6.07 13.94
N GLU A 84 9.00 -6.93 13.68
CA GLU A 84 10.38 -6.48 13.46
C GLU A 84 10.49 -5.58 12.22
N VAL A 85 9.77 -5.89 11.14
CA VAL A 85 9.75 -5.07 9.93
C VAL A 85 9.02 -3.74 10.16
N ILE A 86 7.95 -3.71 10.95
CA ILE A 86 7.30 -2.47 11.41
C ILE A 86 8.32 -1.58 12.11
N TYR A 87 9.06 -2.15 13.07
CA TYR A 87 10.07 -1.42 13.82
C TYR A 87 11.16 -0.88 12.89
N LEU A 88 11.73 -1.74 12.03
CA LEU A 88 12.75 -1.39 11.05
C LEU A 88 12.33 -0.20 10.17
N ILE A 89 11.15 -0.28 9.58
CA ILE A 89 10.68 0.73 8.63
C ILE A 89 10.44 2.06 9.33
N ILE A 90 9.84 2.07 10.52
CA ILE A 90 9.49 3.31 11.23
C ILE A 90 10.70 3.94 11.92
N TYR A 91 11.57 3.14 12.54
CA TYR A 91 12.64 3.62 13.43
C TYR A 91 14.04 3.58 12.80
N GLY A 92 14.24 2.85 11.70
CA GLY A 92 15.46 2.90 10.88
C GLY A 92 16.36 1.66 11.01
N ASP A 93 16.35 0.99 12.16
CA ASP A 93 17.20 -0.17 12.47
C ASP A 93 16.35 -1.37 12.91
N LEU A 94 16.89 -2.59 12.79
CA LEU A 94 16.25 -3.78 13.37
C LEU A 94 16.26 -3.68 14.90
N PRO A 95 15.16 -4.07 15.58
CA PRO A 95 15.09 -3.97 17.03
C PRO A 95 16.01 -5.00 17.70
N THR A 96 16.56 -4.62 18.85
CA THR A 96 17.03 -5.58 19.85
C THR A 96 15.85 -6.34 20.46
N HIS A 97 16.10 -7.46 21.13
CA HIS A 97 15.05 -8.24 21.78
C HIS A 97 14.20 -7.40 22.75
N THR A 98 14.85 -6.60 23.60
CA THR A 98 14.17 -5.72 24.55
C THR A 98 13.31 -4.67 23.85
N GLN A 99 13.81 -4.05 22.78
CA GLN A 99 13.03 -3.06 22.01
C GLN A 99 11.79 -3.69 21.33
N LEU A 100 11.91 -4.94 20.86
CA LEU A 100 10.80 -5.66 20.27
C LEU A 100 9.73 -6.02 21.32
N GLU A 101 10.15 -6.49 22.50
CA GLU A 101 9.27 -6.78 23.63
C GLU A 101 8.55 -5.52 24.12
N GLU A 102 9.26 -4.40 24.23
CA GLU A 102 8.69 -3.09 24.59
C GLU A 102 7.67 -2.63 23.55
N LEU A 103 7.98 -2.71 22.25
CA LEU A 103 7.04 -2.35 21.19
C LEU A 103 5.78 -3.23 21.25
N GLN A 104 5.93 -4.55 21.39
CA GLN A 104 4.81 -5.48 21.51
C GLN A 104 3.95 -5.15 22.75
N ALA A 105 4.57 -4.86 23.89
CA ALA A 105 3.87 -4.50 25.11
C ALA A 105 3.07 -3.20 24.97
N GLU A 106 3.68 -2.16 24.38
CA GLU A 106 3.02 -0.88 24.13
C GLU A 106 1.85 -1.01 23.14
N ILE A 107 2.04 -1.74 22.04
CA ILE A 107 0.95 -2.02 21.09
C ILE A 107 -0.19 -2.76 21.80
N SER A 108 0.12 -3.80 22.58
CA SER A 108 -0.87 -4.64 23.26
C SER A 108 -1.79 -3.82 24.18
N LYS A 109 -1.23 -2.84 24.90
CA LYS A 109 -1.98 -1.93 25.78
C LYS A 109 -2.97 -1.02 25.04
N HIS A 110 -2.77 -0.79 23.74
CA HIS A 110 -3.55 0.16 22.94
C HIS A 110 -4.47 -0.46 21.89
N THR A 111 -4.58 -1.79 21.84
CA THR A 111 -5.35 -2.53 20.82
C THR A 111 -6.86 -2.28 20.85
N LEU A 112 -7.44 -1.95 22.02
CA LEU A 112 -8.85 -1.63 22.15
C LEU A 112 -9.18 -0.30 21.49
N ILE A 113 -10.22 -0.28 20.64
CA ILE A 113 -10.84 0.96 20.17
C ILE A 113 -11.82 1.49 21.21
N HIS A 114 -12.11 2.80 21.19
CA HIS A 114 -13.12 3.38 22.07
C HIS A 114 -14.49 2.73 21.80
N GLU A 115 -15.25 2.37 22.83
CA GLU A 115 -16.51 1.61 22.67
C GLU A 115 -17.55 2.37 21.82
N ASP A 116 -17.59 3.71 21.89
CA ASP A 116 -18.46 4.50 21.02
C ASP A 116 -18.12 4.38 19.53
N MET A 117 -16.89 4.02 19.16
CA MET A 117 -16.54 3.76 17.75
C MET A 117 -17.33 2.57 17.19
N LYS A 118 -17.80 1.64 18.04
CA LYS A 118 -18.63 0.52 17.58
C LYS A 118 -19.93 0.97 16.91
N LYS A 119 -20.48 2.11 17.34
CA LYS A 119 -21.69 2.70 16.76
C LYS A 119 -21.51 3.09 15.30
N PHE A 120 -20.28 3.38 14.87
CA PHE A 120 -19.97 3.65 13.46
C PHE A 120 -20.19 2.40 12.60
N PHE A 121 -19.81 1.23 13.11
CA PHE A 121 -20.03 -0.05 12.43
C PHE A 121 -21.51 -0.37 12.26
N ASP A 122 -22.37 0.08 13.19
CA ASP A 122 -23.82 -0.07 13.08
C ASP A 122 -24.45 0.92 12.09
N GLY A 123 -23.80 2.05 11.85
CA GLY A 123 -24.24 3.05 10.88
C GLY A 123 -23.95 2.71 9.43
N TYR A 124 -23.03 1.78 9.16
CA TYR A 124 -22.73 1.38 7.78
C TYR A 124 -23.80 0.45 7.20
N PRO A 125 -24.21 0.65 5.93
CA PRO A 125 -25.08 -0.29 5.23
C PRO A 125 -24.47 -1.69 5.17
N SER A 126 -25.31 -2.72 5.15
CA SER A 126 -24.89 -4.14 5.18
C SER A 126 -23.98 -4.55 4.01
N ARG A 127 -24.05 -3.86 2.87
CA ARG A 127 -23.21 -4.09 1.67
C ARG A 127 -22.16 -3.01 1.42
N SER A 128 -21.84 -2.20 2.43
CA SER A 128 -20.84 -1.16 2.29
C SER A 128 -19.44 -1.76 2.10
N HIS A 129 -18.69 -1.26 1.12
CA HIS A 129 -17.38 -1.80 0.79
C HIS A 129 -16.38 -1.63 1.96
N PRO A 130 -15.63 -2.67 2.37
CA PRO A 130 -14.70 -2.64 3.50
C PRO A 130 -13.69 -1.48 3.48
N MET A 131 -13.14 -1.13 2.31
CA MET A 131 -12.21 0.00 2.16
C MET A 131 -12.82 1.36 2.53
N GLY A 132 -14.10 1.59 2.19
CA GLY A 132 -14.79 2.83 2.56
C GLY A 132 -15.02 2.93 4.07
N GLN A 133 -15.38 1.80 4.70
CA GLN A 133 -15.48 1.71 6.15
C GLN A 133 -14.13 1.96 6.82
N LEU A 134 -13.07 1.29 6.35
CA LEU A 134 -11.71 1.43 6.89
C LEU A 134 -11.22 2.88 6.82
N GLY A 135 -11.30 3.53 5.65
CA GLY A 135 -10.87 4.91 5.48
C GLY A 135 -11.61 5.87 6.42
N SER A 136 -12.94 5.71 6.54
CA SER A 136 -13.77 6.51 7.44
C SER A 136 -13.42 6.28 8.91
N LEU A 137 -13.28 5.03 9.35
CA LEU A 137 -12.98 4.70 10.75
C LEU A 137 -11.58 5.16 11.16
N ILE A 138 -10.59 5.02 10.27
CA ILE A 138 -9.23 5.51 10.52
C ILE A 138 -9.22 7.04 10.60
N PHE A 139 -9.94 7.75 9.72
CA PHE A 139 -10.08 9.21 9.82
C PHE A 139 -10.72 9.60 11.16
N SER A 140 -11.79 8.92 11.57
CA SER A 140 -12.48 9.18 12.84
C SER A 140 -11.60 8.97 14.07
N LEU A 141 -10.51 8.21 14.02
CA LEU A 141 -9.57 8.11 15.15
C LEU A 141 -9.06 9.49 15.59
N SER A 142 -8.91 10.46 14.67
CA SER A 142 -8.48 11.81 15.05
C SER A 142 -9.47 12.55 15.96
N THR A 143 -10.75 12.15 15.96
CA THR A 143 -11.78 12.75 16.83
C THR A 143 -11.82 12.08 18.20
N PHE A 144 -11.46 10.80 18.28
CA PHE A 144 -11.38 10.05 19.55
C PHE A 144 -10.05 10.23 20.26
N TYR A 145 -9.01 10.67 19.54
CA TYR A 145 -7.66 10.90 20.04
C TYR A 145 -7.19 12.32 19.66
N PRO A 146 -7.87 13.39 20.15
CA PRO A 146 -7.63 14.77 19.73
C PRO A 146 -6.24 15.30 20.10
N GLU A 147 -5.50 14.62 20.97
CA GLU A 147 -4.09 14.92 21.25
C GLU A 147 -3.22 14.93 19.99
N CYS A 148 -3.59 14.16 18.96
CA CYS A 148 -2.90 14.15 17.66
C CYS A 148 -3.09 15.44 16.84
N LEU A 149 -4.00 16.33 17.26
CA LEU A 149 -4.26 17.62 16.63
C LEU A 149 -3.46 18.77 17.27
N LYS A 150 -2.74 18.47 18.37
CA LYS A 150 -1.91 19.46 19.06
C LYS A 150 -0.82 19.96 18.11
N PRO A 151 -0.64 21.27 17.93
CA PRO A 151 0.47 21.81 17.17
C PRO A 151 1.79 21.57 17.91
N ASN A 152 2.90 21.42 17.18
CA ASN A 152 4.24 21.23 17.74
C ASN A 152 4.36 20.06 18.74
N GLN A 153 3.80 18.90 18.39
CA GLN A 153 3.93 17.68 19.21
C GLN A 153 5.39 17.31 19.45
N THR A 154 5.69 16.79 20.65
CA THR A 154 7.00 16.20 20.92
C THR A 154 7.18 14.88 20.17
N ALA A 155 8.42 14.39 20.08
CA ALA A 155 8.69 13.09 19.48
C ALA A 155 7.95 11.95 20.23
N GLU A 156 7.82 12.02 21.56
CA GLU A 156 7.07 11.01 22.32
C GLU A 156 5.57 11.08 22.02
N GLU A 157 4.98 12.28 21.88
CA GLU A 157 3.56 12.45 21.57
C GLU A 157 3.22 11.91 20.16
N GLN A 158 4.09 12.18 19.18
CA GLN A 158 3.95 11.60 17.84
C GLN A 158 4.12 10.09 17.85
N ASN A 159 5.12 9.57 18.58
CA ASN A 159 5.35 8.14 18.70
C ASN A 159 4.18 7.41 19.37
N LEU A 160 3.55 8.02 20.39
CA LEU A 160 2.33 7.47 21.00
C LEU A 160 1.18 7.39 19.99
N THR A 161 1.03 8.40 19.11
CA THR A 161 0.04 8.38 18.02
C THR A 161 0.32 7.25 17.04
N ILE A 162 1.60 7.02 16.69
CA ILE A 162 2.04 5.88 15.86
C ILE A 162 1.66 4.55 16.52
N ILE A 163 2.00 4.35 17.80
CA ILE A 163 1.69 3.13 18.56
C ILE A 163 0.18 2.88 18.59
N LYS A 164 -0.62 3.92 18.90
CA LYS A 164 -2.09 3.83 18.91
C LYS A 164 -2.66 3.44 17.56
N LEU A 165 -2.14 4.01 16.47
CA LEU A 165 -2.57 3.65 15.12
C LEU A 165 -2.21 2.19 14.79
N LEU A 166 -0.96 1.78 15.00
CA LEU A 166 -0.51 0.41 14.77
C LEU A 166 -1.34 -0.61 15.57
N ALA A 167 -1.72 -0.29 16.81
CA ALA A 167 -2.49 -1.17 17.68
C ALA A 167 -3.97 -1.28 17.27
N LYS A 168 -4.59 -0.18 16.83
CA LYS A 168 -6.02 -0.12 16.53
C LYS A 168 -6.36 -0.56 15.12
N PHE A 169 -5.44 -0.39 14.18
CA PHE A 169 -5.66 -0.77 12.79
C PHE A 169 -6.08 -2.24 12.61
N PRO A 170 -5.39 -3.25 13.16
CA PRO A 170 -5.80 -4.66 13.01
C PRO A 170 -7.15 -4.95 13.70
N THR A 171 -7.46 -4.28 14.82
CA THR A 171 -8.77 -4.38 15.47
C THR A 171 -9.88 -3.86 14.55
N ILE A 172 -9.68 -2.69 13.94
CA ILE A 172 -10.63 -2.08 13.00
C ILE A 172 -10.82 -2.99 11.77
N VAL A 173 -9.74 -3.47 11.16
CA VAL A 173 -9.80 -4.38 10.00
C VAL A 173 -10.58 -5.65 10.35
N SER A 174 -10.30 -6.26 11.50
CA SER A 174 -11.00 -7.47 11.96
C SER A 174 -12.48 -7.20 12.21
N PHE A 175 -12.83 -6.03 12.75
CA PHE A 175 -14.21 -5.66 13.01
C PHE A 175 -14.99 -5.38 11.73
N VAL A 176 -14.36 -4.74 10.73
CA VAL A 176 -14.95 -4.59 9.38
C VAL A 176 -15.26 -5.97 8.78
N TYR A 177 -14.33 -6.92 8.89
CA TYR A 177 -14.56 -8.29 8.44
C TYR A 177 -15.73 -8.96 9.18
N LYS A 178 -15.71 -8.98 10.53
CA LYS A 178 -16.80 -9.59 11.33
C LYS A 178 -18.16 -8.97 11.02
N LYS A 179 -18.21 -7.64 10.85
CA LYS A 179 -19.46 -6.94 10.53
C LYS A 179 -19.97 -7.30 9.13
N SER A 180 -19.09 -7.51 8.15
CA SER A 180 -19.48 -7.95 6.81
C SER A 180 -20.20 -9.31 6.80
N LEU A 181 -19.88 -10.17 7.79
CA LEU A 181 -20.54 -11.46 8.01
C LEU A 181 -21.77 -11.39 8.93
N GLY A 182 -22.05 -10.23 9.55
CA GLY A 182 -23.05 -10.12 10.61
C GLY A 182 -22.66 -10.83 11.91
N HIS A 183 -21.38 -11.16 12.09
CA HIS A 183 -20.88 -11.88 13.25
C HIS A 183 -20.59 -10.94 14.43
N PRO A 184 -20.60 -11.46 15.69
CA PRO A 184 -20.18 -10.68 16.84
C PRO A 184 -18.69 -10.29 16.76
N LEU A 185 -18.36 -9.11 17.27
CA LEU A 185 -16.98 -8.63 17.36
C LEU A 185 -16.16 -9.46 18.36
N ILE A 186 -14.92 -9.75 18.00
CA ILE A 186 -13.96 -10.53 18.80
C ILE A 186 -12.83 -9.62 19.24
N TYR A 187 -12.65 -9.46 20.54
CA TYR A 187 -11.63 -8.57 21.09
C TYR A 187 -10.21 -9.14 21.00
N PRO A 188 -9.20 -8.25 20.97
CA PRO A 188 -7.79 -8.63 21.02
C PRO A 188 -7.47 -9.36 22.33
N LYS A 189 -6.45 -10.21 22.29
CA LYS A 189 -5.87 -10.91 23.46
C LYS A 189 -4.40 -10.56 23.59
N ASN A 190 -4.01 -9.96 24.72
CA ASN A 190 -2.63 -9.51 24.96
C ASN A 190 -1.58 -10.65 24.96
N LYS A 191 -2.00 -11.92 25.09
CA LYS A 191 -1.10 -13.07 25.01
C LYS A 191 -0.61 -13.37 23.59
N TYR A 192 -1.25 -12.82 22.56
CA TYR A 192 -0.92 -13.09 21.17
C TYR A 192 -0.04 -11.98 20.59
N ASP A 193 0.90 -12.38 19.74
CA ASP A 193 1.68 -11.44 18.91
C ASP A 193 0.78 -10.70 17.90
N TYR A 194 1.34 -9.72 17.20
CA TYR A 194 0.62 -8.86 16.26
C TYR A 194 -0.24 -9.63 15.22
N VAL A 195 0.35 -10.62 14.55
CA VAL A 195 -0.30 -11.35 13.44
C VAL A 195 -1.27 -12.39 13.98
N THR A 196 -0.87 -13.13 15.01
CA THR A 196 -1.72 -14.11 15.69
C THR A 196 -2.96 -13.45 16.29
N ASN A 197 -2.81 -12.26 16.90
CA ASN A 197 -3.92 -11.51 17.47
C ASN A 197 -4.90 -11.02 16.39
N PHE A 198 -4.38 -10.55 15.25
CA PHE A 198 -5.22 -10.17 14.11
C PHE A 198 -6.03 -11.36 13.57
N LEU A 199 -5.40 -12.52 13.37
CA LEU A 199 -6.08 -13.74 12.93
C LEU A 199 -7.10 -14.24 13.95
N TRP A 200 -6.79 -14.16 15.25
CA TRP A 200 -7.73 -14.45 16.33
C TRP A 200 -8.98 -13.56 16.25
N MET A 201 -8.81 -12.24 16.12
CA MET A 201 -9.95 -11.31 16.02
C MET A 201 -10.76 -11.51 14.73
N THR A 202 -10.09 -11.87 13.64
CA THR A 202 -10.71 -12.08 12.34
C THR A 202 -11.51 -13.38 12.29
N PHE A 203 -10.90 -14.51 12.65
CA PHE A 203 -11.47 -15.84 12.44
C PHE A 203 -12.06 -16.48 13.70
N GLY A 204 -11.65 -16.05 14.89
CA GLY A 204 -12.16 -16.59 16.15
C GLY A 204 -13.68 -16.50 16.26
N GLN A 205 -14.29 -17.48 16.94
CA GLN A 205 -15.74 -17.53 17.16
C GLN A 205 -16.07 -17.40 18.64
N ARG A 206 -17.33 -17.09 18.95
CA ARG A 206 -17.83 -17.10 20.34
C ARG A 206 -18.41 -18.44 20.76
N THR A 207 -18.69 -19.30 19.79
CA THR A 207 -19.37 -20.59 19.94
C THR A 207 -18.42 -21.75 20.16
N GLU A 208 -17.12 -21.55 19.92
CA GLU A 208 -16.08 -22.57 20.06
C GLU A 208 -14.73 -21.91 20.32
N ASP A 209 -13.82 -22.69 20.91
CA ASP A 209 -12.41 -22.31 20.99
C ASP A 209 -11.80 -22.33 19.59
N TYR A 210 -10.99 -21.31 19.30
CA TYR A 210 -10.31 -21.17 18.02
C TYR A 210 -8.81 -21.07 18.23
N ASP A 211 -8.09 -22.08 17.76
CA ASP A 211 -6.64 -22.09 17.72
C ASP A 211 -6.14 -21.58 16.37
N VAL A 212 -5.29 -20.56 16.41
CA VAL A 212 -4.74 -19.95 15.21
C VAL A 212 -3.70 -20.88 14.61
N ASN A 213 -3.93 -21.36 13.38
CA ASN A 213 -3.00 -22.27 12.70
C ASN A 213 -1.64 -21.57 12.43
N PRO A 214 -0.51 -22.10 12.95
CA PRO A 214 0.82 -21.50 12.73
C PRO A 214 1.23 -21.33 11.26
N ILE A 215 0.73 -22.18 10.36
CA ILE A 215 0.97 -22.07 8.92
C ILE A 215 0.30 -20.80 8.37
N VAL A 216 -0.94 -20.53 8.80
CA VAL A 216 -1.70 -19.32 8.45
C VAL A 216 -1.01 -18.07 9.03
N VAL A 217 -0.48 -18.15 10.25
CA VAL A 217 0.30 -17.05 10.85
C VAL A 217 1.53 -16.74 10.01
N ASN A 218 2.32 -17.75 9.66
CA ASN A 218 3.54 -17.58 8.85
C ASN A 218 3.24 -17.02 7.45
N ALA A 219 2.20 -17.55 6.80
CA ALA A 219 1.71 -17.06 5.52
C ALA A 219 1.36 -15.57 5.56
N LEU A 220 0.52 -15.18 6.53
CA LEU A 220 0.09 -13.80 6.65
C LEU A 220 1.26 -12.89 7.06
N ASN A 221 2.16 -13.35 7.92
CA ASN A 221 3.38 -12.62 8.29
C ASN A 221 4.19 -12.22 7.04
N LYS A 222 4.45 -13.18 6.16
CA LYS A 222 5.15 -12.93 4.88
C LYS A 222 4.38 -11.96 4.01
N LEU A 223 3.07 -12.17 3.84
CA LEU A 223 2.23 -11.28 3.05
C LEU A 223 2.30 -9.83 3.53
N LEU A 224 2.20 -9.61 4.84
CA LEU A 224 2.26 -8.27 5.42
C LEU A 224 3.64 -7.63 5.21
N ILE A 225 4.74 -8.38 5.37
CA ILE A 225 6.11 -7.90 5.09
C ILE A 225 6.26 -7.47 3.62
N LEU A 226 5.76 -8.28 2.67
CA LEU A 226 5.86 -7.99 1.23
C LEU A 226 5.07 -6.75 0.79
N HIS A 227 4.11 -6.32 1.61
CA HIS A 227 3.30 -5.12 1.37
C HIS A 227 3.69 -3.94 2.27
N ALA A 228 4.66 -4.12 3.18
CA ALA A 228 5.02 -3.18 4.25
C ALA A 228 5.29 -1.75 3.78
N ASP A 229 6.10 -1.62 2.73
CA ASP A 229 6.34 -0.35 2.05
C ASP A 229 6.67 -0.59 0.57
N HIS A 230 6.57 0.44 -0.26
CA HIS A 230 6.95 0.34 -1.67
C HIS A 230 7.31 1.72 -2.23
N GLU A 231 8.16 2.47 -1.52
CA GLU A 231 8.72 3.76 -1.97
C GLU A 231 7.60 4.80 -2.28
N GLN A 232 7.83 5.81 -3.14
CA GLN A 232 6.88 6.86 -3.51
C GLN A 232 5.79 6.38 -4.50
N ASN A 233 5.03 5.37 -4.12
CA ASN A 233 3.79 5.01 -4.83
C ASN A 233 2.64 6.00 -4.54
N CYS A 234 1.57 5.94 -5.35
CA CYS A 234 0.42 6.87 -5.26
C CYS A 234 -0.09 7.08 -3.83
N SER A 235 -0.27 6.00 -3.06
CA SER A 235 -0.74 6.11 -1.68
C SER A 235 0.29 6.75 -0.73
N ALA A 236 1.57 6.38 -0.81
CA ALA A 236 2.62 6.96 0.03
C ALA A 236 2.84 8.45 -0.29
N SER A 237 2.85 8.82 -1.58
CA SER A 237 2.90 10.21 -2.01
C SER A 237 1.68 10.99 -1.53
N THR A 238 0.48 10.39 -1.53
CA THR A 238 -0.73 11.02 -0.98
C THR A 238 -0.60 11.28 0.53
N VAL A 239 -0.11 10.30 1.29
CA VAL A 239 0.16 10.48 2.73
C VAL A 239 1.13 11.62 2.96
N ARG A 240 2.23 11.72 2.18
CA ARG A 240 3.18 12.83 2.28
C ARG A 240 2.56 14.18 1.90
N ILE A 241 1.81 14.25 0.80
CA ILE A 241 1.18 15.50 0.34
C ILE A 241 0.19 16.03 1.39
N VAL A 242 -0.68 15.17 1.92
CA VAL A 242 -1.63 15.56 2.97
C VAL A 242 -0.88 15.89 4.27
N GLY A 243 0.10 15.09 4.67
CA GLY A 243 0.92 15.37 5.84
C GLY A 243 1.66 16.71 5.75
N SER A 244 2.12 17.10 4.55
CA SER A 244 2.90 18.34 4.34
C SER A 244 2.12 19.63 4.62
N SER A 245 0.79 19.54 4.75
CA SER A 245 -0.05 20.64 5.27
C SER A 245 -0.14 20.66 6.80
N ASP A 246 0.72 19.92 7.49
CA ASP A 246 0.68 19.63 8.93
C ASP A 246 -0.58 18.87 9.38
N CYS A 247 -1.12 18.03 8.48
CA CYS A 247 -2.29 17.20 8.79
C CYS A 247 -1.91 16.02 9.69
N ASN A 248 -2.76 15.71 10.69
CA ASN A 248 -2.50 14.62 11.63
C ASN A 248 -2.32 13.26 10.94
N LEU A 249 -1.62 12.34 11.61
CA LEU A 249 -1.27 11.03 11.06
C LEU A 249 -2.50 10.19 10.67
N TYR A 250 -3.58 10.20 11.46
CA TYR A 250 -4.79 9.42 11.15
C TYR A 250 -5.45 9.89 9.85
N ALA A 251 -5.60 11.20 9.68
CA ALA A 251 -6.17 11.78 8.47
C ALA A 251 -5.26 11.56 7.24
N SER A 252 -3.94 11.69 7.42
CA SER A 252 -2.97 11.43 6.35
C SER A 252 -3.02 9.96 5.90
N VAL A 253 -3.07 9.02 6.83
CA VAL A 253 -3.22 7.58 6.53
C VAL A 253 -4.57 7.27 5.90
N ALA A 254 -5.67 7.89 6.35
CA ALA A 254 -6.98 7.73 5.72
C ALA A 254 -6.98 8.20 4.24
N ALA A 255 -6.26 9.27 3.92
CA ALA A 255 -6.05 9.69 2.53
C ALA A 255 -5.21 8.66 1.74
N GLY A 256 -4.19 8.06 2.37
CA GLY A 256 -3.45 6.94 1.81
C GLY A 256 -4.33 5.72 1.50
N ILE A 257 -5.26 5.39 2.38
CA ILE A 257 -6.27 4.32 2.19
C ILE A 257 -7.18 4.64 1.00
N ALA A 258 -7.65 5.88 0.88
CA ALA A 258 -8.45 6.31 -0.27
C ALA A 258 -7.68 6.20 -1.59
N ALA A 259 -6.41 6.61 -1.61
CA ALA A 259 -5.54 6.46 -2.77
C ALA A 259 -5.25 4.98 -3.10
N LEU A 260 -5.11 4.12 -2.09
CA LEU A 260 -4.92 2.67 -2.27
C LEU A 260 -6.18 1.98 -2.79
N TRP A 261 -7.37 2.45 -2.40
CA TRP A 261 -8.64 1.88 -2.86
C TRP A 261 -8.87 2.05 -4.37
N GLY A 262 -8.22 3.03 -5.00
CA GLY A 262 -8.32 3.23 -6.44
C GLY A 262 -7.94 1.97 -7.23
N PRO A 263 -8.71 1.59 -8.27
CA PRO A 263 -8.47 0.35 -9.04
C PRO A 263 -7.14 0.34 -9.80
N LEU A 264 -6.56 1.52 -10.06
CA LEU A 264 -5.25 1.68 -10.68
C LEU A 264 -4.08 1.58 -9.68
N HIS A 265 -4.36 1.28 -8.40
CA HIS A 265 -3.36 1.13 -7.35
C HIS A 265 -3.57 -0.20 -6.58
N GLY A 266 -4.26 -0.19 -5.43
CA GLY A 266 -4.38 -1.38 -4.56
C GLY A 266 -5.57 -2.29 -4.85
N GLY A 267 -6.48 -1.91 -5.76
CA GLY A 267 -7.62 -2.75 -6.17
C GLY A 267 -7.26 -3.92 -7.10
N ALA A 268 -5.99 -4.04 -7.51
CA ALA A 268 -5.56 -5.04 -8.48
C ALA A 268 -5.69 -6.48 -7.96
N ASN A 269 -5.44 -6.72 -6.67
CA ASN A 269 -5.53 -8.06 -6.07
C ASN A 269 -6.96 -8.62 -6.04
N GLN A 270 -7.97 -7.78 -5.75
CA GLN A 270 -9.37 -8.16 -5.87
C GLN A 270 -9.73 -8.44 -7.34
N ALA A 271 -9.30 -7.57 -8.25
CA ALA A 271 -9.57 -7.72 -9.68
C ALA A 271 -8.94 -8.99 -10.30
N VAL A 272 -7.87 -9.53 -9.73
CA VAL A 272 -7.33 -10.85 -10.10
C VAL A 272 -8.35 -11.95 -9.81
N ILE A 273 -8.94 -11.98 -8.61
CA ILE A 273 -9.93 -13.01 -8.28
C ILE A 273 -11.21 -12.82 -9.09
N ASP A 274 -11.68 -11.59 -9.27
CA ASP A 274 -12.85 -11.31 -10.11
C ASP A 274 -12.63 -11.78 -11.56
N MET A 275 -11.43 -11.54 -12.10
CA MET A 275 -11.03 -12.05 -13.41
C MET A 275 -11.05 -13.57 -13.46
N LEU A 276 -10.50 -14.25 -12.45
CA LEU A 276 -10.47 -15.71 -12.42
C LEU A 276 -11.86 -16.33 -12.25
N GLU A 277 -12.75 -15.72 -11.44
CA GLU A 277 -14.16 -16.11 -11.33
C GLU A 277 -14.89 -15.95 -12.66
N LEU A 278 -14.62 -14.87 -13.42
CA LEU A 278 -15.18 -14.67 -14.76
C LEU A 278 -14.69 -15.74 -15.75
N ILE A 279 -13.40 -16.08 -15.72
CA ILE A 279 -12.84 -17.16 -16.56
C ILE A 279 -13.50 -18.49 -16.21
N LYS A 280 -13.68 -18.78 -14.92
CA LYS A 280 -14.37 -19.98 -14.43
C LYS A 280 -15.81 -20.06 -14.91
N ALA A 281 -16.56 -18.95 -14.78
CA ALA A 281 -17.95 -18.86 -15.24
C ALA A 281 -18.09 -19.03 -16.76
N ASP A 282 -17.04 -18.68 -17.51
CA ASP A 282 -16.93 -18.84 -18.98
C ASP A 282 -16.33 -20.20 -19.40
N GLY A 283 -16.28 -21.18 -18.50
CA GLY A 283 -15.86 -22.56 -18.80
C GLY A 283 -14.36 -22.85 -18.60
N GLY A 284 -13.57 -21.87 -18.17
CA GLY A 284 -12.16 -22.07 -17.77
C GLY A 284 -11.13 -22.07 -18.90
N ASP A 285 -11.50 -21.61 -20.10
CA ASP A 285 -10.61 -21.57 -21.28
C ASP A 285 -9.57 -20.44 -21.18
N THR A 286 -8.37 -20.73 -20.66
CA THR A 286 -7.31 -19.73 -20.50
C THR A 286 -6.79 -19.19 -21.83
N GLU A 287 -6.78 -19.97 -22.91
CA GLU A 287 -6.30 -19.53 -24.23
C GLU A 287 -7.20 -18.44 -24.81
N LYS A 288 -8.53 -18.59 -24.69
CA LYS A 288 -9.51 -17.58 -25.08
C LYS A 288 -9.25 -16.25 -24.37
N TRP A 289 -9.02 -16.27 -23.05
CA TRP A 289 -8.82 -15.05 -22.28
C TRP A 289 -7.45 -14.40 -22.52
N ILE A 290 -6.42 -15.20 -22.80
CA ILE A 290 -5.13 -14.71 -23.30
C ILE A 290 -5.33 -14.01 -24.67
N ALA A 291 -6.11 -14.57 -25.58
CA ALA A 291 -6.43 -13.93 -26.86
C ALA A 291 -7.15 -12.58 -26.66
N LYS A 292 -8.13 -12.52 -25.75
CA LYS A 292 -8.82 -11.26 -25.39
C LYS A 292 -7.84 -10.20 -24.85
N ALA A 293 -6.89 -10.59 -24.00
CA ALA A 293 -5.91 -9.65 -23.43
C ALA A 293 -4.96 -9.06 -24.49
N LYS A 294 -4.79 -9.75 -25.62
CA LYS A 294 -3.97 -9.33 -26.76
C LYS A 294 -4.72 -8.44 -27.75
N ASP A 295 -6.05 -8.52 -27.78
CA ASP A 295 -6.87 -7.72 -28.69
C ASP A 295 -6.94 -6.25 -28.24
N LYS A 296 -6.53 -5.34 -29.12
CA LYS A 296 -6.58 -3.90 -28.87
C LYS A 296 -8.01 -3.35 -28.81
N ASN A 297 -8.96 -4.06 -29.42
CA ASN A 297 -10.36 -3.67 -29.47
C ASN A 297 -11.17 -4.25 -28.29
N ASP A 298 -10.61 -5.22 -27.56
CA ASP A 298 -11.23 -5.75 -26.35
C ASP A 298 -10.81 -4.89 -25.14
N PRO A 299 -11.76 -4.45 -24.28
CA PRO A 299 -11.44 -3.69 -23.07
C PRO A 299 -10.74 -4.55 -21.99
N PHE A 300 -10.75 -5.88 -22.11
CA PHE A 300 -10.17 -6.80 -21.13
C PHE A 300 -8.65 -6.61 -20.98
N ARG A 301 -8.19 -6.65 -19.74
CA ARG A 301 -6.77 -6.61 -19.38
C ARG A 301 -6.47 -7.70 -18.36
N MET A 302 -5.28 -8.28 -18.47
CA MET A 302 -4.82 -9.33 -17.57
C MET A 302 -4.43 -8.70 -16.21
N MET A 303 -5.28 -8.86 -15.20
CA MET A 303 -5.05 -8.32 -13.86
C MET A 303 -3.98 -9.14 -13.13
N GLY A 304 -3.12 -8.48 -12.34
CA GLY A 304 -2.01 -9.13 -11.65
C GLY A 304 -0.78 -9.42 -12.52
N PHE A 305 -0.73 -8.89 -13.76
CA PHE A 305 0.40 -9.04 -14.67
C PHE A 305 1.03 -7.69 -15.04
N GLY A 306 2.36 -7.68 -15.11
CA GLY A 306 3.16 -6.48 -15.33
C GLY A 306 3.28 -5.62 -14.07
N HIS A 307 4.18 -4.63 -14.14
CA HIS A 307 4.43 -3.74 -13.02
C HIS A 307 4.94 -2.37 -13.53
N ARG A 308 4.56 -1.28 -12.84
CA ARG A 308 4.93 0.09 -13.26
C ARG A 308 6.43 0.36 -13.12
N VAL A 309 7.04 -0.20 -12.07
CA VAL A 309 8.45 -0.03 -11.73
C VAL A 309 9.31 -1.22 -12.18
N TYR A 310 9.03 -2.44 -11.72
CA TYR A 310 9.72 -3.65 -12.16
C TYR A 310 9.52 -3.94 -13.65
N LYS A 311 10.61 -3.97 -14.42
CA LYS A 311 10.58 -4.29 -15.85
C LYS A 311 10.80 -5.76 -16.14
N ASN A 312 11.61 -6.47 -15.36
CA ASN A 312 12.00 -7.85 -15.69
C ASN A 312 11.31 -8.91 -14.83
N PHE A 313 11.25 -8.71 -13.51
CA PHE A 313 10.47 -9.56 -12.60
C PHE A 313 10.23 -8.80 -11.29
N ASP A 314 9.17 -9.15 -10.57
CA ASP A 314 8.91 -8.64 -9.21
C ASP A 314 9.58 -9.59 -8.18
N PRO A 315 10.57 -9.13 -7.39
CA PRO A 315 11.26 -9.98 -6.41
C PRO A 315 10.30 -10.58 -5.37
N ARG A 316 9.20 -9.88 -5.08
CA ARG A 316 8.18 -10.34 -4.13
C ARG A 316 7.39 -11.51 -4.69
N ALA A 317 7.14 -11.52 -6.01
CA ALA A 317 6.37 -12.56 -6.70
C ALA A 317 6.98 -13.95 -6.53
N LYS A 318 8.32 -14.06 -6.50
CA LYS A 318 9.01 -15.34 -6.29
C LYS A 318 8.82 -15.88 -4.86
N ILE A 319 8.89 -15.00 -3.87
CA ILE A 319 8.72 -15.35 -2.45
C ILE A 319 7.29 -15.79 -2.19
N ILE A 320 6.33 -15.01 -2.68
CA ILE A 320 4.90 -15.24 -2.46
C ILE A 320 4.39 -16.46 -3.24
N LYS A 321 4.94 -16.77 -4.42
CA LYS A 321 4.62 -17.99 -5.16
C LYS A 321 4.92 -19.22 -4.32
N LYS A 322 6.13 -19.30 -3.77
CA LYS A 322 6.51 -20.41 -2.88
C LYS A 322 5.59 -20.51 -1.66
N ALA A 323 5.29 -19.37 -1.02
CA ALA A 323 4.35 -19.35 0.10
C ALA A 323 2.94 -19.82 -0.31
N CYS A 324 2.49 -19.47 -1.53
CA CYS A 324 1.24 -19.94 -2.08
C CYS A 324 1.22 -21.46 -2.21
N ASP A 325 2.24 -22.05 -2.83
CA ASP A 325 2.35 -23.50 -3.01
C ASP A 325 2.35 -24.22 -1.64
N ASP A 326 3.16 -23.74 -0.69
CA ASP A 326 3.25 -24.28 0.67
C ASP A 326 1.88 -24.25 1.38
N ILE A 327 1.12 -23.15 1.27
CA ILE A 327 -0.18 -22.99 1.94
C ILE A 327 -1.23 -23.91 1.34
N LEU A 328 -1.30 -23.98 0.00
CA LEU A 328 -2.30 -24.78 -0.69
C LEU A 328 -2.12 -26.27 -0.39
N GLU A 329 -0.86 -26.74 -0.39
CA GLU A 329 -0.53 -28.12 -0.05
C GLU A 329 -0.87 -28.44 1.42
N ASN A 330 -0.43 -27.58 2.36
CA ASN A 330 -0.61 -27.84 3.79
C ASN A 330 -2.07 -27.71 4.26
N LEU A 331 -2.87 -26.84 3.64
CA LEU A 331 -4.28 -26.68 4.00
C LEU A 331 -5.20 -27.67 3.27
N GLY A 332 -4.67 -28.43 2.30
CA GLY A 332 -5.44 -29.39 1.51
C GLY A 332 -6.61 -28.74 0.76
N ILE A 333 -6.44 -27.49 0.31
CA ILE A 333 -7.51 -26.72 -0.33
C ILE A 333 -7.60 -27.12 -1.79
N ASP A 334 -8.74 -27.69 -2.17
CA ASP A 334 -9.13 -27.91 -3.56
C ASP A 334 -10.08 -26.78 -4.00
N ASP A 335 -9.52 -25.78 -4.69
CA ASP A 335 -10.30 -24.67 -5.27
C ASP A 335 -10.05 -24.58 -6.78
N PRO A 336 -11.09 -24.78 -7.63
CA PRO A 336 -10.98 -24.70 -9.09
C PRO A 336 -10.38 -23.39 -9.63
N ILE A 337 -10.48 -22.30 -8.87
CA ILE A 337 -9.88 -21.01 -9.25
C ILE A 337 -8.36 -21.06 -9.24
N LEU A 338 -7.78 -21.83 -8.34
CA LEU A 338 -6.34 -22.00 -8.23
C LEU A 338 -5.80 -22.74 -9.45
N GLU A 339 -6.53 -23.75 -9.91
CA GLU A 339 -6.17 -24.49 -11.12
C GLU A 339 -6.27 -23.61 -12.38
N ILE A 340 -7.28 -22.73 -12.45
CA ILE A 340 -7.35 -21.72 -13.52
C ILE A 340 -6.18 -20.74 -13.40
N ALA A 341 -5.84 -20.29 -12.19
CA ALA A 341 -4.74 -19.36 -11.98
C ALA A 341 -3.39 -19.97 -12.42
N LYS A 342 -3.10 -21.22 -12.06
CA LYS A 342 -1.89 -21.94 -12.49
C LYS A 342 -1.82 -22.05 -14.02
N LYS A 343 -2.90 -22.47 -14.66
CA LYS A 343 -2.98 -22.58 -16.13
C LYS A 343 -2.81 -21.22 -16.82
N LEU A 344 -3.41 -20.18 -16.25
CA LEU A 344 -3.30 -18.82 -16.77
C LEU A 344 -1.88 -18.27 -16.63
N GLU A 345 -1.23 -18.54 -15.49
CA GLU A 345 0.18 -18.21 -15.25
C GLU A 345 1.07 -18.90 -16.30
N GLU A 346 0.93 -20.21 -16.47
CA GLU A 346 1.71 -21.00 -17.43
C GLU A 346 1.50 -20.52 -18.87
N ALA A 347 0.25 -20.28 -19.25
CA ALA A 347 -0.08 -19.76 -20.59
C ALA A 347 0.52 -18.37 -20.83
N ALA A 348 0.46 -17.47 -19.84
CA ALA A 348 1.04 -16.14 -19.96
C ALA A 348 2.57 -16.17 -20.00
N LEU A 349 3.22 -17.05 -19.23
CA LEU A 349 4.68 -17.17 -19.21
C LEU A 349 5.27 -17.79 -20.49
N THR A 350 4.45 -18.49 -21.28
CA THR A 350 4.85 -19.13 -22.54
C THR A 350 4.40 -18.36 -23.78
N ASP A 351 3.51 -17.37 -23.66
CA ASP A 351 3.02 -16.55 -24.77
C ASP A 351 3.98 -15.39 -25.12
N GLN A 352 4.39 -15.32 -26.40
CA GLN A 352 5.35 -14.33 -26.90
C GLN A 352 4.90 -12.88 -26.66
N TYR A 353 3.59 -12.58 -26.72
CA TYR A 353 3.07 -11.22 -26.48
C TYR A 353 3.39 -10.73 -25.08
N PHE A 354 3.25 -11.62 -24.10
CA PHE A 354 3.48 -11.34 -22.68
C PHE A 354 4.97 -11.25 -22.39
N ILE A 355 5.79 -12.15 -22.96
CA ILE A 355 7.25 -12.12 -22.86
C ILE A 355 7.81 -10.81 -23.43
N ASP A 356 7.43 -10.42 -24.64
CA ASP A 356 7.94 -9.22 -25.33
C ASP A 356 7.58 -7.93 -24.57
N ARG A 357 6.40 -7.91 -23.94
CA ARG A 357 5.92 -6.78 -23.13
C ARG A 357 6.32 -6.87 -21.66
N LYS A 358 7.03 -7.92 -21.28
CA LYS A 358 7.46 -8.19 -19.91
C LYS A 358 6.30 -8.19 -18.90
N LEU A 359 5.19 -8.79 -19.30
CA LEU A 359 3.97 -8.92 -18.49
C LEU A 359 4.07 -10.20 -17.66
N TYR A 360 4.78 -10.14 -16.54
CA TYR A 360 4.93 -11.25 -15.60
C TYR A 360 3.94 -11.15 -14.43
N PRO A 361 3.54 -12.27 -13.80
CA PRO A 361 2.76 -12.24 -12.57
C PRO A 361 3.46 -11.40 -11.50
N ASN A 362 2.73 -10.48 -10.87
CA ASN A 362 3.24 -9.64 -9.80
C ASN A 362 2.74 -10.13 -8.42
N VAL A 363 3.11 -9.41 -7.35
CA VAL A 363 2.70 -9.78 -5.99
C VAL A 363 1.17 -9.88 -5.80
N ASP A 364 0.39 -9.08 -6.53
CA ASP A 364 -1.07 -9.03 -6.40
C ASP A 364 -1.75 -10.30 -6.92
N PHE A 365 -1.15 -10.95 -7.92
CA PHE A 365 -1.66 -12.20 -8.48
C PHE A 365 -1.70 -13.31 -7.41
N TYR A 366 -0.57 -13.53 -6.73
CA TYR A 366 -0.46 -14.56 -5.71
C TYR A 366 -1.07 -14.16 -4.37
N SER A 367 -1.05 -12.88 -4.02
CA SER A 367 -1.64 -12.43 -2.74
C SER A 367 -3.14 -12.66 -2.70
N GLY A 368 -3.85 -12.38 -3.80
CA GLY A 368 -5.29 -12.64 -3.91
C GLY A 368 -5.61 -14.13 -3.75
N ILE A 369 -4.80 -14.99 -4.36
CA ILE A 369 -4.92 -16.45 -4.24
C ILE A 369 -4.75 -16.89 -2.77
N ILE A 370 -3.68 -16.42 -2.11
CA ILE A 370 -3.42 -16.80 -0.72
C ILE A 370 -4.54 -16.29 0.19
N TYR A 371 -4.95 -15.02 0.07
CA TYR A 371 -6.02 -14.48 0.91
C TYR A 371 -7.32 -15.27 0.77
N ARG A 372 -7.67 -15.70 -0.45
CA ARG A 372 -8.81 -16.59 -0.69
C ARG A 372 -8.63 -17.94 0.02
N ALA A 373 -7.46 -18.56 -0.11
CA ALA A 373 -7.15 -19.82 0.56
C ALA A 373 -7.21 -19.70 2.10
N LEU A 374 -6.86 -18.54 2.65
CA LEU A 374 -6.99 -18.26 4.09
C LEU A 374 -8.45 -17.97 4.52
N GLY A 375 -9.40 -17.93 3.59
CA GLY A 375 -10.82 -17.72 3.86
C GLY A 375 -11.27 -16.25 3.88
N PHE A 376 -10.46 -15.32 3.37
CA PHE A 376 -10.89 -13.93 3.22
C PHE A 376 -11.74 -13.75 1.95
N PRO A 377 -12.82 -12.95 2.02
CA PRO A 377 -13.57 -12.52 0.83
C PRO A 377 -12.77 -11.49 0.05
N SER A 378 -12.99 -11.44 -1.27
CA SER A 378 -12.24 -10.60 -2.23
C SER A 378 -12.23 -9.11 -1.86
N GLU A 379 -13.32 -8.62 -1.28
CA GLU A 379 -13.55 -7.23 -0.87
C GLU A 379 -12.64 -6.82 0.30
N MET A 380 -12.05 -7.78 1.02
CA MET A 380 -11.09 -7.54 2.10
C MET A 380 -9.65 -7.43 1.58
N PHE A 381 -9.35 -7.77 0.33
CA PHE A 381 -7.96 -7.92 -0.12
C PHE A 381 -7.20 -6.60 -0.10
N THR A 382 -7.81 -5.52 -0.59
CA THR A 382 -7.20 -4.18 -0.49
C THR A 382 -7.14 -3.68 0.96
N VAL A 383 -8.02 -4.15 1.86
CA VAL A 383 -7.96 -3.84 3.30
C VAL A 383 -6.74 -4.53 3.94
N LEU A 384 -6.47 -5.78 3.58
CA LEU A 384 -5.29 -6.52 4.02
C LEU A 384 -4.00 -5.92 3.45
N PHE A 385 -4.06 -5.43 2.21
CA PHE A 385 -2.98 -4.63 1.65
C PHE A 385 -2.79 -3.35 2.49
N ALA A 386 -3.85 -2.61 2.83
CA ALA A 386 -3.73 -1.43 3.70
C ALA A 386 -3.12 -1.76 5.08
N LEU A 387 -3.49 -2.91 5.68
CA LEU A 387 -2.89 -3.40 6.92
C LEU A 387 -1.38 -3.66 6.77
N GLY A 388 -0.99 -4.31 5.67
CA GLY A 388 0.41 -4.51 5.32
C GLY A 388 1.13 -3.18 5.13
N ARG A 389 0.56 -2.24 4.37
CA ARG A 389 1.16 -0.97 3.94
C ARG A 389 1.26 0.09 5.02
N LEU A 390 0.51 -0.05 6.11
CA LEU A 390 0.46 0.90 7.21
C LEU A 390 1.84 1.38 7.72
N PRO A 391 2.85 0.51 7.94
CA PRO A 391 4.15 0.92 8.47
C PRO A 391 4.90 1.83 7.48
N GLY A 392 4.82 1.53 6.19
CA GLY A 392 5.36 2.37 5.13
C GLY A 392 4.74 3.76 5.13
N TRP A 393 3.41 3.87 5.19
CA TRP A 393 2.74 5.18 5.29
C TRP A 393 3.16 5.98 6.51
N ILE A 394 3.25 5.32 7.67
CA ILE A 394 3.70 5.97 8.92
C ILE A 394 5.14 6.47 8.77
N ALA A 395 6.05 5.64 8.26
CA ALA A 395 7.44 6.02 8.07
C ALA A 395 7.61 7.17 7.07
N GLN A 396 6.87 7.15 5.96
CA GLN A 396 6.90 8.21 4.94
C GLN A 396 6.37 9.54 5.50
N TRP A 397 5.30 9.51 6.31
CA TRP A 397 4.81 10.68 7.02
C TRP A 397 5.83 11.19 8.05
N LYS A 398 6.36 10.29 8.88
CA LYS A 398 7.33 10.63 9.93
C LYS A 398 8.61 11.24 9.37
N GLU A 399 9.20 10.64 8.34
CA GLU A 399 10.42 11.13 7.70
C GLU A 399 10.20 12.54 7.11
N MET A 400 9.05 12.78 6.48
CA MET A 400 8.68 14.09 5.93
C MET A 400 8.59 15.18 7.01
N HIS A 401 7.95 14.87 8.15
CA HIS A 401 7.86 15.80 9.28
C HIS A 401 9.21 16.06 9.96
N GLU A 402 10.01 15.01 10.20
CA GLU A 402 11.34 15.14 10.81
C GLU A 402 12.32 15.93 9.94
N ASN A 403 12.22 15.77 8.62
CA ASN A 403 13.00 16.53 7.64
C ASN A 403 12.53 17.98 7.49
N LYS A 404 11.38 18.36 8.08
CA LYS A 404 10.73 19.67 7.91
C LYS A 404 10.53 20.02 6.43
N GLU A 405 10.07 19.04 5.66
CA GLU A 405 9.80 19.23 4.23
C GLU A 405 8.70 20.30 4.01
N PRO A 406 8.79 21.13 2.97
CA PRO A 406 7.81 22.18 2.69
C PRO A 406 6.47 21.60 2.21
N ILE A 407 5.42 22.41 2.32
CA ILE A 407 4.08 22.05 1.82
C ILE A 407 4.08 21.69 0.33
N GLY A 408 3.47 20.54 0.00
CA GLY A 408 3.27 20.07 -1.36
C GLY A 408 2.27 20.95 -2.11
N ARG A 409 2.77 21.84 -2.99
CA ARG A 409 1.93 22.79 -3.76
C ARG A 409 2.38 22.88 -5.22
N PRO A 410 2.08 21.87 -6.06
CA PRO A 410 2.50 21.85 -7.46
C PRO A 410 1.88 22.99 -8.28
N ARG A 411 2.45 23.25 -9.46
CA ARG A 411 1.96 24.25 -10.43
C ARG A 411 1.24 23.57 -11.58
N GLN A 412 0.54 24.38 -12.36
CA GLN A 412 -0.10 23.98 -13.62
C GLN A 412 0.29 24.95 -14.74
N VAL A 413 0.18 24.50 -15.98
CA VAL A 413 0.14 25.37 -17.16
C VAL A 413 -1.33 25.61 -17.48
N TYR A 414 -1.79 26.86 -17.34
CA TYR A 414 -3.17 27.21 -17.60
C TYR A 414 -3.43 27.23 -19.11
N VAL A 415 -4.35 26.39 -19.57
CA VAL A 415 -4.79 26.27 -20.98
C VAL A 415 -6.28 26.57 -21.15
N GLY A 416 -6.86 27.24 -20.15
CA GLY A 416 -8.23 27.71 -20.19
C GLY A 416 -8.35 29.06 -20.88
N GLU A 417 -9.53 29.63 -20.74
CA GLU A 417 -9.90 30.90 -21.31
C GLU A 417 -9.21 32.06 -20.60
N THR A 418 -8.80 33.09 -21.35
CA THR A 418 -8.21 34.30 -20.78
C THR A 418 -9.31 35.19 -20.20
N ASP A 419 -9.17 36.50 -20.31
CA ASP A 419 -10.20 37.44 -19.87
C ASP A 419 -11.47 37.28 -20.71
N ARG A 420 -12.61 37.10 -20.03
CA ARG A 420 -13.95 37.09 -20.61
C ARG A 420 -14.83 38.02 -19.79
N GLU A 421 -15.66 38.81 -20.47
CA GLU A 421 -16.61 39.67 -19.79
C GLU A 421 -17.66 38.82 -19.05
N PHE A 422 -17.95 39.20 -17.81
CA PHE A 422 -18.99 38.55 -17.03
C PHE A 422 -20.36 38.91 -17.60
N VAL A 423 -21.11 37.89 -18.01
CA VAL A 423 -22.47 38.06 -18.49
C VAL A 423 -23.44 37.70 -17.36
N GLU A 424 -24.24 38.69 -16.95
CA GLU A 424 -25.32 38.52 -15.98
C GLU A 424 -26.24 37.37 -16.39
N ILE A 425 -26.79 36.64 -15.42
CA ILE A 425 -27.54 35.41 -15.70
C ILE A 425 -28.70 35.60 -16.70
N LYS A 426 -29.33 36.78 -16.69
CA LYS A 426 -30.43 37.17 -17.58
C LYS A 426 -29.99 37.45 -19.03
N ASP A 427 -28.70 37.70 -19.24
CA ASP A 427 -28.12 38.15 -20.51
C ASP A 427 -27.27 37.04 -21.17
N ARG A 428 -27.19 35.85 -20.56
CA ARG A 428 -26.51 34.67 -21.12
C ARG A 428 -27.34 34.09 -22.27
N LYS A 429 -26.69 33.78 -23.39
CA LYS A 429 -27.31 33.19 -24.59
C LYS A 429 -27.61 31.71 -24.44
#